data_AF-A0A6G0IZ44-F1
#
_entry.id   AF-A0A6G0IZ44-F1
#
_cell.length_a   1.000
_cell.length_b   1.000
_cell.length_c   1.000
_cell.angle_alpha   90.00
_cell.angle_beta   90.00
_cell.angle_gamma   90.00
#
_symmetry.space_group_name_H-M   'P 1'
#
loop_
_entity.id
_entity.type
_entity.pdbx_description
1 polymer ?
#
loop_
_entity_poly.entity_id
_entity_poly.type
_entity_poly.pdbx_seq_one_letter_code
_entity_poly.pdbx_strand_id
1 'polypeptide(L)'
;MAAQMAVNSGASLWGPLKELWETVDGAVLRRQPESVHLLDLQLKKHKAHFLSLFRNPPKSAEQREKVRKASTEGIAIQGQQGSRLLPEQLLKEAFILSDLFDMGELVALELLLAGEQQQPHFPGLTRGLVAVLLYWDGRLCVANSLRTLIQSRHGKTFTLDLSGELVALTTRFTDELMNQGLTKRILTLVSEINVTREFERLQKERGLGNEKHRKEVSDLIKESRQALADSLFSWTCQSPLTKDDTLALIGHLETVTAQADGSLDTVNLALVMALLYCLDVSFVEQGTEDREDLLQALPLLTERQYVSAVHSRLMDGQPWKLPGLQAVCRLAWALSLRVLSQLPQGCALVEFTEADEALADQALLGDVFLFMKEGMLGCESFRQEEFYIRRLHSLITDFLALMPMKVKQLRNRADEDARLVHMSLQMDS
;
A
#
# COMPACT_ATOMS: atom_id res chain seq x y z
N MET A 1 23.60 -9.06 42.21
CA MET A 1 23.97 -8.42 40.94
C MET A 1 22.67 -8.03 40.25
N ALA A 2 22.32 -6.74 40.34
CA ALA A 2 21.04 -6.23 39.88
C ALA A 2 21.05 -6.12 38.35
N ALA A 3 20.07 -6.76 37.72
CA ALA A 3 19.75 -6.58 36.31
C ALA A 3 19.42 -5.11 36.08
N GLN A 4 20.32 -4.38 35.42
CA GLN A 4 19.98 -3.11 34.80
C GLN A 4 19.02 -3.42 33.66
N MET A 5 17.75 -3.09 33.91
CA MET A 5 16.71 -3.07 32.90
C MET A 5 17.22 -2.28 31.69
N ALA A 6 17.27 -2.93 30.52
CA ALA A 6 17.44 -2.27 29.24
C ALA A 6 16.19 -1.42 28.97
N VAL A 7 16.21 -0.16 29.44
CA VAL A 7 15.16 0.81 29.17
C VAL A 7 15.41 1.38 27.77
N ASN A 8 14.65 0.84 26.80
CA ASN A 8 14.41 1.34 25.43
C ASN A 8 15.61 1.47 24.48
N SER A 9 15.98 0.39 23.81
CA SER A 9 17.00 0.35 22.75
C SER A 9 16.45 0.52 21.31
N GLY A 10 15.34 1.23 21.04
CA GLY A 10 14.75 1.18 19.68
C GLY A 10 13.80 2.29 19.21
N ALA A 11 13.80 3.48 19.83
CA ALA A 11 12.74 4.47 19.63
C ALA A 11 13.14 5.75 18.87
N SER A 12 14.28 5.80 18.16
CA SER A 12 14.57 6.93 17.28
C SER A 12 13.81 6.81 15.95
N LEU A 13 13.12 7.88 15.54
CA LEU A 13 12.16 7.89 14.42
C LEU A 13 12.77 8.13 13.04
N TRP A 14 14.08 8.33 12.94
CA TRP A 14 14.70 8.64 11.65
C TRP A 14 15.98 7.84 11.39
N GLY A 15 17.07 8.11 12.13
CA GLY A 15 18.39 7.53 11.84
C GLY A 15 18.38 5.99 11.69
N PRO A 16 17.87 5.24 12.67
CA PRO A 16 17.80 3.78 12.55
C PRO A 16 16.88 3.28 11.43
N LEU A 17 15.82 4.03 11.08
CA LEU A 17 14.93 3.68 9.97
C LEU A 17 15.58 3.95 8.61
N LYS A 18 16.44 4.99 8.53
CA LYS A 18 17.25 5.28 7.36
C LYS A 18 18.29 4.19 7.12
N GLU A 19 19.01 3.78 8.15
CA GLU A 19 19.97 2.66 8.11
C GLU A 19 19.30 1.34 7.69
N LEU A 20 18.10 1.08 8.21
CA LEU A 20 17.28 -0.07 7.80
C LEU A 20 16.99 -0.02 6.29
N TRP A 21 16.50 1.12 5.80
CA TRP A 21 16.22 1.28 4.37
C TRP A 21 17.46 1.10 3.51
N GLU A 22 18.59 1.70 3.89
CA GLU A 22 19.85 1.53 3.18
C GLU A 22 20.31 0.07 3.15
N THR A 23 20.11 -0.68 4.23
CA THR A 23 20.40 -2.13 4.29
C THR A 23 19.48 -2.92 3.37
N VAL A 24 18.17 -2.63 3.37
CA VAL A 24 17.20 -3.32 2.51
C VAL A 24 17.46 -3.02 1.03
N ASP A 25 17.64 -1.75 0.68
CA ASP A 25 17.97 -1.30 -0.68
C ASP A 25 19.32 -1.88 -1.14
N GLY A 26 20.32 -1.86 -0.27
CA GLY A 26 21.63 -2.47 -0.49
C GLY A 26 21.54 -3.97 -0.75
N ALA A 27 20.77 -4.70 0.05
CA ALA A 27 20.65 -6.16 -0.05
C ALA A 27 19.81 -6.61 -1.26
N VAL A 28 18.67 -5.95 -1.50
CA VAL A 28 17.66 -6.39 -2.47
C VAL A 28 17.88 -5.77 -3.85
N LEU A 29 18.01 -4.43 -3.92
CA LEU A 29 18.08 -3.72 -5.20
C LEU A 29 19.51 -3.62 -5.72
N ARG A 30 20.48 -3.32 -4.84
CA ARG A 30 21.90 -3.20 -5.21
C ARG A 30 22.70 -4.50 -5.07
N ARG A 31 22.13 -5.54 -4.43
CA ARG A 31 22.72 -6.88 -4.25
C ARG A 31 24.12 -6.86 -3.60
N GLN A 32 24.31 -5.99 -2.61
CA GLN A 32 25.57 -5.83 -1.87
C GLN A 32 25.74 -6.94 -0.82
N PRO A 33 26.82 -7.73 -0.83
CA PRO A 33 27.02 -8.85 0.08
C PRO A 33 27.00 -8.45 1.57
N GLU A 34 27.56 -7.29 1.92
CA GLU A 34 27.61 -6.79 3.29
C GLU A 34 26.20 -6.51 3.82
N SER A 35 25.35 -5.93 2.98
CA SER A 35 23.96 -5.63 3.33
C SER A 35 23.14 -6.91 3.49
N VAL A 36 23.39 -7.94 2.67
CA VAL A 36 22.73 -9.25 2.79
C VAL A 36 23.05 -9.89 4.15
N HIS A 37 24.31 -9.87 4.59
CA HIS A 37 24.70 -10.42 5.90
C HIS A 37 24.09 -9.66 7.08
N LEU A 38 23.89 -8.34 6.95
CA LEU A 38 23.31 -7.50 8.00
C LEU A 38 21.78 -7.53 8.02
N LEU A 39 21.14 -7.96 6.93
CA LEU A 39 19.70 -7.83 6.76
C LEU A 39 18.91 -8.55 7.85
N ASP A 40 19.21 -9.82 8.15
CA ASP A 40 18.48 -10.59 9.17
C ASP A 40 18.55 -9.93 10.56
N LEU A 41 19.71 -9.37 10.92
CA LEU A 41 19.88 -8.63 12.16
C LEU A 41 19.04 -7.35 12.19
N GLN A 42 19.06 -6.58 11.10
CA GLN A 42 18.28 -5.34 10.99
C GLN A 42 16.77 -5.61 11.00
N LEU A 43 16.30 -6.63 10.29
CA LEU A 43 14.89 -7.03 10.29
C LEU A 43 14.42 -7.45 11.69
N LYS A 44 15.22 -8.23 12.43
CA LYS A 44 14.89 -8.59 13.82
C LYS A 44 14.83 -7.37 14.73
N LYS A 45 15.79 -6.46 14.61
CA LYS A 45 15.86 -5.22 15.41
C LYS A 45 14.65 -4.31 15.14
N HIS A 46 14.24 -4.17 13.89
CA HIS A 46 13.21 -3.24 13.46
C HIS A 46 11.82 -3.86 13.28
N LYS A 47 11.65 -5.15 13.58
CA LYS A 47 10.38 -5.88 13.44
C LYS A 47 9.18 -5.17 14.08
N ALA A 48 9.36 -4.60 15.28
CA ALA A 48 8.29 -3.88 15.97
C ALA A 48 7.77 -2.67 15.18
N HIS A 49 8.63 -1.98 14.42
CA HIS A 49 8.24 -0.84 13.57
C HIS A 49 7.40 -1.27 12.37
N PHE A 50 7.64 -2.45 11.81
CA PHE A 50 6.80 -3.03 10.75
C PHE A 50 5.46 -3.53 11.30
N LEU A 51 5.44 -4.10 12.51
CA LEU A 51 4.22 -4.59 13.15
C LEU A 51 3.32 -3.44 13.62
N SER A 52 3.89 -2.37 14.17
CA SER A 52 3.10 -1.23 14.64
C SER A 52 2.70 -0.31 13.49
N LEU A 53 3.53 -0.23 12.44
CA LEU A 53 3.43 0.57 11.21
C LEU A 53 2.94 2.00 11.44
N PHE A 54 3.87 2.96 11.37
CA PHE A 54 3.66 4.41 11.54
C PHE A 54 3.14 4.86 12.91
N ARG A 55 2.82 3.92 13.82
CA ARG A 55 2.49 4.23 15.21
C ARG A 55 3.70 4.80 15.93
N ASN A 56 3.51 5.99 16.48
CA ASN A 56 4.51 6.64 17.31
C ASN A 56 4.61 5.97 18.68
N PRO A 57 5.81 5.95 19.30
CA PRO A 57 5.94 5.63 20.72
C PRO A 57 5.09 6.60 21.55
N PRO A 58 4.31 6.12 22.53
CA PRO A 58 3.36 6.94 23.26
C PRO A 58 4.05 7.90 24.24
N LYS A 59 3.35 8.98 24.61
CA LYS A 59 3.77 9.91 25.67
C LYS A 59 3.89 9.22 27.02
N SER A 60 4.81 9.71 27.85
CA SER A 60 5.02 9.19 29.20
C SER A 60 5.32 10.30 30.19
N ALA A 61 4.59 10.33 31.30
CA ALA A 61 4.83 11.30 32.38
C ALA A 61 6.27 11.22 32.91
N GLU A 62 6.86 10.02 32.93
CA GLU A 62 8.25 9.81 33.33
C GLU A 62 9.24 10.43 32.32
N GLN A 63 9.00 10.22 31.02
CA GLN A 63 9.82 10.84 29.97
C GLN A 63 9.68 12.36 29.99
N ARG A 64 8.46 12.86 30.20
CA ARG A 64 8.16 14.28 30.29
C ARG A 64 8.95 14.96 31.41
N GLU A 65 9.00 14.35 32.61
CA GLU A 65 9.80 14.89 33.72
C GLU A 65 11.31 14.82 33.45
N LYS A 66 11.80 13.72 32.87
CA LYS A 66 13.22 13.59 32.47
C LYS A 66 13.64 14.67 31.48
N VAL A 67 12.82 14.90 30.44
CA VAL A 67 13.09 15.95 29.43
C VAL A 67 12.98 17.34 30.03
N ARG A 68 12.03 17.59 30.94
CA ARG A 68 11.90 18.89 31.63
C ARG A 68 13.14 19.23 32.46
N LYS A 69 13.72 18.24 33.14
CA LYS A 69 14.91 18.40 33.99
C LYS A 69 16.24 18.33 33.23
N ALA A 70 16.20 18.13 31.91
CA ALA A 70 17.41 17.99 31.09
C ALA A 70 18.26 19.28 31.03
N SER A 71 17.70 20.44 31.36
CA SER A 71 18.46 21.70 31.47
C SER A 71 19.28 21.81 32.77
N THR A 72 18.96 21.02 33.81
CA THR A 72 19.60 21.08 35.13
C THR A 72 20.34 19.81 35.52
N GLU A 73 19.74 18.63 35.27
CA GLU A 73 20.29 17.32 35.63
C GLU A 73 21.02 16.64 34.45
N GLY A 74 20.81 17.19 33.25
CA GLY A 74 21.25 16.61 31.98
C GLY A 74 20.44 15.38 31.59
N ILE A 75 20.52 15.00 30.32
CA ILE A 75 19.87 13.78 29.81
C ILE A 75 20.86 12.93 29.02
N ALA A 76 20.75 11.62 29.16
CA ALA A 76 21.47 10.67 28.32
C ALA A 76 20.74 10.56 26.97
N ILE A 77 21.45 10.88 25.89
CA ILE A 77 20.96 10.76 24.51
C ILE A 77 21.52 9.47 23.92
N GLN A 78 20.72 8.72 23.16
CA GLN A 78 21.19 7.49 22.51
C GLN A 78 22.41 7.75 21.63
N GLY A 79 23.43 6.88 21.75
CA GLY A 79 24.66 6.95 20.97
C GLY A 79 25.72 7.94 21.48
N GLN A 80 25.43 8.71 22.53
CA GLN A 80 26.41 9.62 23.16
C GLN A 80 26.83 9.11 24.54
N GLN A 81 28.10 9.27 24.89
CA GLN A 81 28.60 8.95 26.22
C GLN A 81 28.33 10.11 27.19
N GLY A 82 27.61 9.80 28.27
CA GLY A 82 27.34 10.74 29.37
C GLY A 82 26.02 11.50 29.28
N SER A 83 25.70 12.22 30.35
CA SER A 83 24.53 13.09 30.47
C SER A 83 24.86 14.48 29.92
N ARG A 84 24.04 15.03 29.03
CA ARG A 84 24.24 16.34 28.42
C ARG A 84 23.19 17.33 28.90
N LEU A 85 23.62 18.54 29.28
CA LEU A 85 22.72 19.65 29.55
C LEU A 85 22.20 20.24 28.23
N LEU A 86 20.89 20.41 28.13
CA LEU A 86 20.23 20.91 26.93
C LEU A 86 19.60 22.29 27.16
N PRO A 87 19.67 23.21 26.17
CA PRO A 87 19.05 24.53 26.29
C PRO A 87 17.53 24.45 26.46
N GLU A 88 16.95 25.30 27.30
CA GLU A 88 15.49 25.34 27.52
C GLU A 88 14.68 25.56 26.24
N GLN A 89 15.22 26.33 25.29
CA GLN A 89 14.56 26.55 24.01
C GLN A 89 14.38 25.24 23.23
N LEU A 90 15.40 24.38 23.24
CA LEU A 90 15.36 23.08 22.56
C LEU A 90 14.34 22.15 23.23
N LEU A 91 14.25 22.18 24.56
CA LEU A 91 13.24 21.41 25.30
C LEU A 91 11.81 21.87 24.98
N LYS A 92 11.57 23.18 24.88
CA LYS A 92 10.27 23.73 24.46
C LYS A 92 9.89 23.28 23.06
N GLU A 93 10.82 23.35 22.11
CA GLU A 93 10.62 22.87 20.74
C GLU A 93 10.34 21.34 20.70
N ALA A 94 11.01 20.56 21.54
CA ALA A 94 10.76 19.11 21.65
C ALA A 94 9.36 18.79 22.19
N PHE A 95 8.85 19.55 23.17
CA PHE A 95 7.46 19.39 23.63
C PHE A 95 6.45 19.75 22.54
N ILE A 96 6.70 20.80 21.75
CA ILE A 96 5.84 21.14 20.60
C ILE A 96 5.79 19.98 19.60
N LEU A 97 6.94 19.38 19.26
CA LEU A 97 6.97 18.21 18.36
C LEU A 97 6.26 16.98 18.96
N SER A 98 6.44 16.75 20.26
CA SER A 98 5.75 15.69 21.00
C SER A 98 4.24 15.86 20.94
N ASP A 99 3.74 17.09 21.10
CA ASP A 99 2.32 17.40 21.03
C ASP A 99 1.77 17.35 19.60
N LEU A 100 2.54 17.85 18.62
CA LEU A 100 2.17 17.90 17.20
C LEU A 100 1.95 16.52 16.57
N PHE A 101 2.80 15.56 16.92
CA PHE A 101 2.76 14.20 16.36
C PHE A 101 2.26 13.15 17.36
N ASP A 102 1.83 13.56 18.55
CA ASP A 102 1.45 12.68 19.64
C ASP A 102 2.47 11.54 19.88
N MET A 103 3.69 11.93 20.24
CA MET A 103 4.81 10.99 20.48
C MET A 103 5.52 11.25 21.80
N GLY A 104 6.21 10.24 22.30
CA GLY A 104 7.04 10.31 23.50
C GLY A 104 8.05 11.46 23.47
N GLU A 105 8.18 12.15 24.61
CA GLU A 105 9.00 13.36 24.72
C GLU A 105 10.49 13.10 24.45
N LEU A 106 11.01 11.94 24.83
CA LEU A 106 12.40 11.56 24.54
C LEU A 106 12.63 11.39 23.03
N VAL A 107 11.64 10.83 22.34
CA VAL A 107 11.69 10.55 20.90
C VAL A 107 11.58 11.85 20.10
N ALA A 108 10.69 12.75 20.52
CA ALA A 108 10.58 14.09 19.94
C ALA A 108 11.88 14.89 20.11
N LEU A 109 12.54 14.74 21.27
CA LEU A 109 13.84 15.36 21.53
C LEU A 109 14.94 14.80 20.61
N GLU A 110 15.03 13.48 20.46
CA GLU A 110 16.00 12.83 19.56
C GLU A 110 15.78 13.24 18.10
N LEU A 111 14.51 13.30 17.66
CA LEU A 111 14.15 13.76 16.32
C LEU A 111 14.57 15.23 16.09
N LEU A 112 14.38 16.10 17.08
CA LEU A 112 14.79 17.50 17.00
C LEU A 112 16.32 17.65 16.94
N LEU A 113 17.05 16.86 17.71
CA LEU A 113 18.51 16.82 17.69
C LEU A 113 19.03 16.31 16.34
N ALA A 114 18.38 15.30 15.75
CA ALA A 114 18.68 14.88 14.39
C ALA A 114 18.42 16.01 13.37
N GLY A 115 17.34 16.76 13.55
CA GLY A 115 17.04 17.94 12.74
C GLY A 115 18.10 19.03 12.85
N GLU A 116 18.66 19.26 14.05
CA GLU A 116 19.78 20.18 14.28
C GLU A 116 21.06 19.70 13.59
N GLN A 117 21.37 18.41 13.69
CA GLN A 117 22.54 17.82 13.03
C GLN A 117 22.44 17.87 11.50
N GLN A 118 21.25 17.70 10.95
CA GLN A 118 21.01 17.72 9.50
C GLN A 118 20.79 19.13 8.93
N GLN A 119 20.59 20.14 9.79
CA GLN A 119 20.33 21.52 9.40
C GLN A 119 21.31 22.10 8.35
N PRO A 120 22.62 21.78 8.37
CA PRO A 120 23.54 22.26 7.33
C PRO A 120 23.16 21.89 5.89
N HIS A 121 22.43 20.78 5.69
CA HIS A 121 21.96 20.33 4.37
C HIS A 121 20.69 21.07 3.90
N PHE A 122 20.04 21.82 4.80
CA PHE A 122 18.77 22.50 4.55
C PHE A 122 18.89 24.01 4.83
N PRO A 123 19.61 24.75 3.96
CA PRO A 123 19.85 26.17 4.19
C PRO A 123 18.53 26.96 4.26
N GLY A 124 18.39 27.78 5.30
CA GLY A 124 17.21 28.60 5.53
C GLY A 124 16.07 27.92 6.29
N LEU A 125 16.21 26.64 6.66
CA LEU A 125 15.25 25.94 7.54
C LEU A 125 15.73 25.92 8.99
N THR A 126 14.78 26.02 9.92
CA THR A 126 15.05 25.80 11.35
C THR A 126 15.11 24.30 11.64
N ARG A 127 15.84 23.89 12.69
CA ARG A 127 15.90 22.48 13.12
C ARG A 127 14.52 21.83 13.32
N GLY A 128 13.51 22.58 13.77
CA GLY A 128 12.14 22.08 13.90
C GLY A 128 11.48 21.77 12.55
N LEU A 129 11.69 22.60 11.53
CA LEU A 129 11.20 22.33 10.17
C LEU A 129 11.93 21.14 9.54
N VAL A 130 13.24 21.01 9.80
CA VAL A 130 14.01 19.83 9.38
C VAL A 130 13.50 18.58 10.10
N ALA A 131 13.22 18.64 11.39
CA ALA A 131 12.66 17.52 12.16
C ALA A 131 11.31 17.03 11.58
N VAL A 132 10.46 17.92 11.07
CA VAL A 132 9.22 17.56 10.35
C VAL A 132 9.53 16.78 9.06
N LEU A 133 10.56 17.17 8.30
CA LEU A 133 11.00 16.40 7.12
C LEU A 133 11.51 15.02 7.53
N LEU A 134 12.38 14.95 8.53
CA LEU A 134 12.95 13.68 9.01
C LEU A 134 11.90 12.72 9.54
N TYR A 135 10.83 13.24 10.17
CA TYR A 135 9.70 12.44 10.64
C TYR A 135 8.96 11.72 9.51
N TRP A 136 8.76 12.39 8.38
CA TRP A 136 8.11 11.81 7.21
C TRP A 136 9.10 10.98 6.37
N ASP A 137 10.36 11.38 6.26
CA ASP A 137 11.41 10.57 5.63
C ASP A 137 11.58 9.21 6.34
N GLY A 138 11.56 9.18 7.67
CA GLY A 138 11.63 7.93 8.43
C GLY A 138 10.45 6.98 8.14
N ARG A 139 9.25 7.53 7.98
CA ARG A 139 8.06 6.76 7.55
C ARG A 139 8.19 6.22 6.14
N LEU A 140 8.63 7.08 5.23
CA LEU A 140 8.86 6.68 3.86
C LEU A 140 9.91 5.57 3.79
N CYS A 141 10.98 5.64 4.57
CA CYS A 141 12.00 4.59 4.68
C CYS A 141 11.40 3.24 5.12
N VAL A 142 10.52 3.23 6.12
CA VAL A 142 9.82 2.00 6.54
C VAL A 142 8.89 1.48 5.45
N ALA A 143 8.10 2.36 4.82
CA ALA A 143 7.16 1.97 3.76
C ALA A 143 7.89 1.41 2.51
N ASN A 144 8.98 2.05 2.09
CA ASN A 144 9.83 1.58 1.01
C ASN A 144 10.52 0.26 1.37
N SER A 145 11.03 0.14 2.60
CA SER A 145 11.61 -1.13 3.08
C SER A 145 10.59 -2.25 3.00
N LEU A 146 9.36 -2.01 3.47
CA LEU A 146 8.27 -2.98 3.41
C LEU A 146 7.96 -3.39 1.97
N ARG A 147 7.78 -2.41 1.07
CA ARG A 147 7.52 -2.65 -0.36
C ARG A 147 8.62 -3.52 -0.98
N THR A 148 9.88 -3.15 -0.80
CA THR A 148 11.02 -3.87 -1.38
C THR A 148 11.18 -5.28 -0.79
N LEU A 149 10.91 -5.47 0.50
CA LEU A 149 10.89 -6.80 1.13
C LEU A 149 9.77 -7.68 0.57
N ILE A 150 8.59 -7.10 0.32
CA ILE A 150 7.48 -7.83 -0.31
C ILE A 150 7.78 -8.12 -1.78
N GLN A 151 8.45 -7.23 -2.51
CA GLN A 151 8.82 -7.50 -3.91
C GLN A 151 9.86 -8.62 -4.05
N SER A 152 10.74 -8.80 -3.05
CA SER A 152 11.80 -9.81 -3.05
C SER A 152 11.39 -11.19 -2.57
N ARG A 153 10.14 -11.36 -2.11
CA ARG A 153 9.64 -12.66 -1.67
C ARG A 153 9.49 -13.65 -2.83
N HIS A 154 9.30 -14.92 -2.48
CA HIS A 154 8.86 -15.94 -3.43
C HIS A 154 7.41 -15.69 -3.87
N GLY A 155 7.13 -15.77 -5.17
CA GLY A 155 5.77 -15.67 -5.69
C GLY A 155 5.63 -15.89 -7.19
N LYS A 156 4.42 -15.64 -7.69
CA LYS A 156 3.94 -16.07 -9.01
C LYS A 156 4.29 -15.16 -10.20
N THR A 157 4.42 -13.85 -10.00
CA THR A 157 4.38 -12.90 -11.15
C THR A 157 5.76 -12.47 -11.61
N PHE A 158 6.71 -12.30 -10.69
CA PHE A 158 8.06 -11.84 -11.02
C PHE A 158 9.09 -12.35 -10.02
N THR A 159 10.36 -12.32 -10.42
CA THR A 159 11.50 -12.64 -9.57
C THR A 159 12.55 -11.54 -9.68
N LEU A 160 13.32 -11.32 -8.62
CA LEU A 160 14.41 -10.35 -8.57
C LEU A 160 15.79 -11.01 -8.72
N ASP A 161 15.86 -12.29 -9.12
CA ASP A 161 17.10 -13.07 -9.27
C ASP A 161 18.02 -13.01 -8.05
N LEU A 162 17.41 -13.14 -6.86
CA LEU A 162 18.10 -13.11 -5.57
C LEU A 162 18.47 -14.53 -5.13
N SER A 163 19.38 -14.64 -4.16
CA SER A 163 19.73 -15.94 -3.58
C SER A 163 18.53 -16.57 -2.86
N GLY A 164 18.41 -17.90 -2.92
CA GLY A 164 17.29 -18.62 -2.28
C GLY A 164 17.20 -18.37 -0.78
N GLU A 165 18.33 -18.17 -0.09
CA GLU A 165 18.37 -17.80 1.33
C GLU A 165 17.74 -16.42 1.59
N LEU A 166 18.05 -15.42 0.76
CA LEU A 166 17.50 -14.07 0.88
C LEU A 166 15.99 -14.07 0.58
N VAL A 167 15.57 -14.79 -0.45
CA VAL A 167 14.15 -14.98 -0.78
C VAL A 167 13.41 -15.67 0.38
N ALA A 168 13.98 -16.74 0.96
CA ALA A 168 13.36 -17.43 2.09
C ALA A 168 13.27 -16.53 3.35
N LEU A 169 14.29 -15.72 3.62
CA LEU A 169 14.31 -14.77 4.72
C LEU A 169 13.18 -13.72 4.59
N THR A 170 13.10 -13.07 3.42
CA THR A 170 12.09 -12.03 3.15
C THR A 170 10.67 -12.59 3.11
N THR A 171 10.50 -13.78 2.52
CA THR A 171 9.23 -14.52 2.50
C THR A 171 8.74 -14.79 3.94
N ARG A 172 9.56 -15.41 4.78
CA ARG A 172 9.20 -15.71 6.18
C ARG A 172 8.88 -14.44 6.98
N PHE A 173 9.67 -13.39 6.79
CA PHE A 173 9.47 -12.12 7.49
C PHE A 173 8.15 -11.46 7.09
N THR A 174 7.87 -11.36 5.79
CA THR A 174 6.65 -10.71 5.28
C THR A 174 5.39 -11.53 5.57
N ASP A 175 5.46 -12.87 5.54
CA ASP A 175 4.36 -13.74 5.97
C ASP A 175 3.96 -13.48 7.43
N GLU A 176 4.94 -13.30 8.31
CA GLU A 176 4.66 -12.98 9.70
C GLU A 176 3.97 -11.62 9.86
N LEU A 177 4.39 -10.60 9.10
CA LEU A 177 3.73 -9.29 9.13
C LEU A 177 2.27 -9.37 8.69
N MET A 178 2.01 -10.11 7.61
CA MET A 178 0.65 -10.30 7.08
C MET A 178 -0.24 -11.06 8.04
N ASN A 179 0.26 -12.15 8.63
CA ASN A 179 -0.45 -12.92 9.66
C ASN A 179 -0.80 -12.07 10.89
N GLN A 180 -0.04 -11.02 11.17
CA GLN A 180 -0.32 -10.08 12.26
C GLN A 180 -1.25 -8.92 11.86
N GLY A 181 -1.89 -8.96 10.68
CA GLY A 181 -2.88 -7.98 10.24
C GLY A 181 -2.30 -6.76 9.49
N LEU A 182 -1.21 -6.94 8.74
CA LEU A 182 -0.59 -5.86 7.96
C LEU A 182 -1.56 -5.22 6.95
N THR A 183 -2.39 -6.00 6.26
CA THR A 183 -3.34 -5.48 5.25
C THR A 183 -4.27 -4.42 5.83
N LYS A 184 -4.96 -4.74 6.92
CA LYS A 184 -5.91 -3.83 7.58
C LYS A 184 -5.20 -2.56 8.07
N ARG A 185 -3.95 -2.68 8.55
CA ARG A 185 -3.13 -1.52 8.95
C ARG A 185 -2.79 -0.63 7.76
N ILE A 186 -2.34 -1.20 6.64
CA ILE A 186 -2.05 -0.44 5.41
C ILE A 186 -3.29 0.31 4.93
N LEU A 187 -4.43 -0.37 4.81
CA LEU A 187 -5.68 0.23 4.33
C LEU A 187 -6.16 1.37 5.25
N THR A 188 -6.02 1.18 6.57
CA THR A 188 -6.33 2.22 7.56
C THR A 188 -5.43 3.44 7.35
N LEU A 189 -4.12 3.26 7.28
CA LEU A 189 -3.16 4.35 7.08
C LEU A 189 -3.37 5.10 5.77
N VAL A 190 -3.61 4.39 4.66
CA VAL A 190 -3.88 5.01 3.35
C VAL A 190 -5.14 5.89 3.40
N SER A 191 -6.14 5.49 4.18
CA SER A 191 -7.39 6.24 4.37
C SER A 191 -7.26 7.44 5.32
N GLU A 192 -6.42 7.33 6.36
CA GLU A 192 -6.26 8.35 7.40
C GLU A 192 -5.27 9.45 6.98
N ILE A 193 -4.16 9.06 6.36
CA ILE A 193 -3.10 9.99 5.96
C ILE A 193 -3.62 10.82 4.79
N ASN A 194 -3.74 12.12 5.01
CA ASN A 194 -4.21 13.07 4.02
C ASN A 194 -3.37 14.35 4.09
N VAL A 195 -2.82 14.78 2.96
CA VAL A 195 -1.93 15.95 2.89
C VAL A 195 -2.57 17.20 3.49
N THR A 196 -3.85 17.46 3.17
CA THR A 196 -4.57 18.63 3.67
C THR A 196 -4.71 18.60 5.20
N ARG A 197 -5.13 17.46 5.76
CA ARG A 197 -5.28 17.31 7.23
C ARG A 197 -3.93 17.43 7.95
N GLU A 198 -2.88 16.83 7.39
CA GLU A 198 -1.53 16.94 7.94
C GLU A 198 -1.01 18.38 7.87
N PHE A 199 -1.25 19.09 6.76
CA PHE A 199 -0.86 20.50 6.62
C PHE A 199 -1.61 21.40 7.60
N GLU A 200 -2.90 21.19 7.81
CA GLU A 200 -3.68 21.90 8.82
C GLU A 200 -3.10 21.67 10.23
N ARG A 201 -2.69 20.44 10.55
CA ARG A 201 -2.07 20.11 11.83
C ARG A 201 -0.70 20.78 11.99
N LEU A 202 0.15 20.72 10.96
CA LEU A 202 1.47 21.36 10.95
C LEU A 202 1.39 22.89 10.99
N GLN A 203 0.43 23.50 10.30
CA GLN A 203 0.27 24.95 10.24
C GLN A 203 -0.06 25.54 11.62
N LYS A 204 -0.84 24.83 12.46
CA LYS A 204 -1.19 25.27 13.83
C LYS A 204 0.04 25.50 14.71
N GLU A 205 1.03 24.62 14.61
CA GLU A 205 2.27 24.69 15.40
C GLU A 205 3.44 25.34 14.64
N ARG A 206 3.16 26.09 13.56
CA ARG A 206 4.18 26.71 12.70
C ARG A 206 5.22 25.72 12.15
N GLY A 207 4.81 24.47 11.95
CA GLY A 207 5.62 23.37 11.40
C GLY A 207 5.77 23.39 9.88
N LEU A 208 5.30 24.43 9.19
CA LEU A 208 5.44 24.60 7.73
C LEU A 208 6.30 25.82 7.42
N GLY A 209 7.34 25.61 6.62
CA GLY A 209 8.29 26.62 6.18
C GLY A 209 7.90 27.30 4.87
N ASN A 210 8.93 27.57 4.07
CA ASN A 210 8.80 28.15 2.73
C ASN A 210 8.17 27.17 1.72
N GLU A 211 7.94 27.64 0.50
CA GLU A 211 7.30 26.84 -0.56
C GLU A 211 8.06 25.53 -0.87
N LYS A 212 9.39 25.58 -0.84
CA LYS A 212 10.22 24.38 -1.03
C LYS A 212 9.97 23.34 0.06
N HIS A 213 9.98 23.75 1.33
CA HIS A 213 9.71 22.88 2.47
C HIS A 213 8.29 22.30 2.40
N ARG A 214 7.29 23.12 2.07
CA ARG A 214 5.91 22.67 1.89
C ARG A 214 5.81 21.59 0.81
N LYS A 215 6.47 21.80 -0.33
CA LYS A 215 6.52 20.79 -1.39
C LYS A 215 7.17 19.48 -0.93
N GLU A 216 8.34 19.55 -0.30
CA GLU A 216 9.04 18.36 0.20
C GLU A 216 8.21 17.58 1.23
N VAL A 217 7.55 18.25 2.17
CA VAL A 217 6.65 17.60 3.13
C VAL A 217 5.46 16.95 2.41
N SER A 218 4.84 17.65 1.46
CA SER A 218 3.75 17.08 0.65
C SER A 218 4.19 15.82 -0.10
N ASP A 219 5.35 15.86 -0.73
CA ASP A 219 5.88 14.78 -1.55
C ASP A 219 6.18 13.56 -0.66
N LEU A 220 6.85 13.74 0.49
CA LEU A 220 7.09 12.66 1.45
C LEU A 220 5.81 11.99 1.96
N ILE A 221 4.74 12.77 2.22
CA ILE A 221 3.44 12.24 2.64
C ILE A 221 2.82 11.41 1.51
N LYS A 222 2.82 11.94 0.27
CA LYS A 222 2.25 11.27 -0.90
C LYS A 222 3.00 9.99 -1.22
N GLU A 223 4.33 10.04 -1.24
CA GLU A 223 5.19 8.88 -1.47
C GLU A 223 5.03 7.82 -0.39
N SER A 224 4.88 8.22 0.87
CA SER A 224 4.62 7.27 1.97
C SER A 224 3.30 6.52 1.76
N ARG A 225 2.23 7.23 1.35
CA ARG A 225 0.94 6.61 1.02
C ARG A 225 1.05 5.68 -0.18
N GLN A 226 1.77 6.10 -1.22
CA GLN A 226 1.98 5.29 -2.42
C GLN A 226 2.73 4.00 -2.10
N ALA A 227 3.86 4.09 -1.40
CA ALA A 227 4.67 2.93 -1.03
C ALA A 227 3.89 1.89 -0.18
N LEU A 228 2.96 2.35 0.66
CA LEU A 228 2.05 1.49 1.40
C LEU A 228 1.07 0.75 0.47
N ALA A 229 0.45 1.45 -0.49
CA ALA A 229 -0.46 0.80 -1.45
C ALA A 229 0.29 -0.15 -2.40
N ASP A 230 1.48 0.25 -2.87
CA ASP A 230 2.36 -0.58 -3.69
C ASP A 230 2.81 -1.84 -2.94
N SER A 231 2.92 -1.79 -1.61
CA SER A 231 3.24 -2.97 -0.78
C SER A 231 2.13 -4.01 -0.88
N LEU A 232 0.86 -3.61 -0.84
CA LEU A 232 -0.27 -4.51 -1.03
C LEU A 232 -0.36 -5.02 -2.47
N PHE A 233 -0.18 -4.13 -3.45
CA PHE A 233 -0.09 -4.53 -4.85
C PHE A 233 0.99 -5.60 -5.06
N SER A 234 2.22 -5.33 -4.61
CA SER A 234 3.34 -6.26 -4.71
C SER A 234 3.06 -7.59 -4.01
N TRP A 235 2.36 -7.56 -2.86
CA TRP A 235 1.93 -8.78 -2.19
C TRP A 235 1.02 -9.60 -3.09
N THR A 236 -0.05 -9.00 -3.62
CA THR A 236 -1.05 -9.72 -4.44
C THR A 236 -0.51 -10.25 -5.77
N CYS A 237 0.53 -9.61 -6.30
CA CYS A 237 1.29 -10.13 -7.43
C CYS A 237 2.04 -11.41 -7.07
N GLN A 238 2.46 -11.60 -5.82
CA GLN A 238 3.28 -12.73 -5.42
C GLN A 238 2.50 -13.82 -4.68
N SER A 239 1.46 -13.46 -3.92
CA SER A 239 0.73 -14.36 -3.04
C SER A 239 -0.73 -13.94 -2.90
N PRO A 240 -1.66 -14.87 -2.68
CA PRO A 240 -3.06 -14.55 -2.46
C PRO A 240 -3.26 -13.81 -1.12
N LEU A 241 -4.36 -13.07 -1.01
CA LEU A 241 -4.85 -12.54 0.26
C LEU A 241 -5.79 -13.55 0.92
N THR A 242 -5.88 -13.47 2.24
CA THR A 242 -6.90 -14.20 2.99
C THR A 242 -8.29 -13.63 2.68
N LYS A 243 -9.35 -14.41 2.94
CA LYS A 243 -10.74 -13.96 2.78
C LYS A 243 -10.99 -12.61 3.45
N ASP A 244 -10.59 -12.46 4.71
CA ASP A 244 -10.87 -11.25 5.49
C ASP A 244 -10.09 -10.03 4.97
N ASP A 245 -8.88 -10.25 4.46
CA ASP A 245 -8.05 -9.20 3.87
C ASP A 245 -8.57 -8.75 2.50
N THR A 246 -9.02 -9.69 1.66
CA THR A 246 -9.68 -9.38 0.38
C THR A 246 -10.97 -8.59 0.62
N LEU A 247 -11.79 -8.99 1.60
CA LEU A 247 -13.01 -8.25 1.95
C LEU A 247 -12.72 -6.85 2.50
N ALA A 248 -11.63 -6.69 3.28
CA ALA A 248 -11.19 -5.39 3.74
C ALA A 248 -10.75 -4.48 2.59
N LEU A 249 -10.04 -5.03 1.60
CA LEU A 249 -9.64 -4.30 0.39
C LEU A 249 -10.86 -3.87 -0.43
N ILE A 250 -11.82 -4.78 -0.66
CA ILE A 250 -13.09 -4.44 -1.32
C ILE A 250 -13.83 -3.34 -0.55
N GLY A 251 -13.94 -3.47 0.77
CA GLY A 251 -14.58 -2.46 1.62
C GLY A 251 -13.91 -1.09 1.58
N HIS A 252 -12.59 -1.03 1.39
CA HIS A 252 -11.89 0.24 1.14
C HIS A 252 -12.29 0.84 -0.21
N LEU A 253 -12.20 0.04 -1.28
CA LEU A 253 -12.49 0.47 -2.66
C LEU A 253 -13.94 0.94 -2.86
N GLU A 254 -14.89 0.41 -2.09
CA GLU A 254 -16.29 0.89 -2.05
C GLU A 254 -16.42 2.37 -1.70
N THR A 255 -15.49 2.89 -0.89
CA THR A 255 -15.53 4.26 -0.36
C THR A 255 -14.74 5.26 -1.19
N VAL A 256 -14.01 4.79 -2.20
CA VAL A 256 -13.14 5.58 -3.09
C VAL A 256 -13.96 6.49 -4.00
N THR A 257 -13.43 7.68 -4.24
CA THR A 257 -14.01 8.68 -5.15
C THR A 257 -13.00 9.01 -6.24
N ALA A 258 -13.48 9.37 -7.42
CA ALA A 258 -12.63 9.87 -8.50
C ALA A 258 -12.02 11.24 -8.19
N GLN A 259 -10.93 11.56 -8.87
CA GLN A 259 -10.37 12.90 -8.94
C GLN A 259 -11.27 13.84 -9.75
N ALA A 260 -10.93 15.13 -9.78
CA ALA A 260 -11.71 16.15 -10.47
C ALA A 260 -11.81 15.93 -12.00
N ASP A 261 -10.84 15.23 -12.58
CA ASP A 261 -10.79 14.86 -14.00
C ASP A 261 -11.47 13.52 -14.29
N GLY A 262 -12.05 12.86 -13.28
CA GLY A 262 -12.68 11.55 -13.39
C GLY A 262 -11.72 10.36 -13.24
N SER A 263 -10.41 10.60 -13.13
CA SER A 263 -9.41 9.54 -12.98
C SER A 263 -9.30 9.03 -11.53
N LEU A 264 -8.69 7.87 -11.35
CA LEU A 264 -8.23 7.40 -10.04
C LEU A 264 -6.94 8.09 -9.64
N ASP A 265 -6.77 8.39 -8.36
CA ASP A 265 -5.45 8.72 -7.85
C ASP A 265 -4.54 7.50 -7.82
N THR A 266 -3.24 7.75 -7.89
CA THR A 266 -2.19 6.71 -8.01
C THR A 266 -2.23 5.66 -6.90
N VAL A 267 -2.68 6.05 -5.69
CA VAL A 267 -2.77 5.16 -4.53
C VAL A 267 -3.95 4.20 -4.70
N ASN A 268 -5.13 4.71 -5.06
CA ASN A 268 -6.30 3.87 -5.31
C ASN A 268 -6.14 3.02 -6.58
N LEU A 269 -5.40 3.51 -7.58
CA LEU A 269 -5.01 2.69 -8.72
C LEU A 269 -4.21 1.45 -8.26
N ALA A 270 -3.18 1.62 -7.42
CA ALA A 270 -2.42 0.49 -6.89
C ALA A 270 -3.30 -0.51 -6.12
N LEU A 271 -4.25 -0.02 -5.31
CA LEU A 271 -5.16 -0.87 -4.55
C LEU A 271 -6.18 -1.64 -5.42
N VAL A 272 -6.74 -1.02 -6.48
CA VAL A 272 -7.60 -1.77 -7.42
C VAL A 272 -6.78 -2.80 -8.18
N MET A 273 -5.56 -2.46 -8.60
CA MET A 273 -4.66 -3.42 -9.24
C MET A 273 -4.35 -4.58 -8.31
N ALA A 274 -4.19 -4.33 -7.01
CA ALA A 274 -4.00 -5.38 -6.02
C ALA A 274 -5.20 -6.36 -5.99
N LEU A 275 -6.43 -5.83 -5.96
CA LEU A 275 -7.63 -6.66 -6.02
C LEU A 275 -7.71 -7.43 -7.33
N LEU A 276 -7.42 -6.80 -8.47
CA LEU A 276 -7.44 -7.47 -9.78
C LEU A 276 -6.45 -8.64 -9.87
N TYR A 277 -5.32 -8.57 -9.17
CA TYR A 277 -4.34 -9.66 -9.07
C TYR A 277 -4.74 -10.73 -8.05
N CYS A 278 -5.55 -10.41 -7.03
CA CYS A 278 -6.20 -11.41 -6.17
C CYS A 278 -7.22 -12.25 -6.93
N LEU A 279 -7.92 -11.64 -7.90
CA LEU A 279 -8.92 -12.32 -8.72
C LEU A 279 -8.30 -13.01 -9.94
N ASP A 280 -7.01 -12.80 -10.21
CA ASP A 280 -6.37 -13.31 -11.42
C ASP A 280 -6.14 -14.83 -11.37
N VAL A 281 -6.70 -15.51 -12.37
CA VAL A 281 -6.56 -16.95 -12.63
C VAL A 281 -6.00 -17.24 -14.03
N SER A 282 -5.55 -16.21 -14.76
CA SER A 282 -5.05 -16.33 -16.14
C SER A 282 -3.83 -17.26 -16.27
N PHE A 283 -3.02 -17.37 -15.21
CA PHE A 283 -1.86 -18.26 -15.19
C PHE A 283 -2.23 -19.75 -15.22
N VAL A 284 -3.48 -20.12 -14.88
CA VAL A 284 -3.91 -21.53 -14.91
C VAL A 284 -3.84 -22.11 -16.32
N GLU A 285 -4.07 -21.28 -17.34
CA GLU A 285 -4.00 -21.69 -18.74
C GLU A 285 -2.55 -21.79 -19.25
N GLN A 286 -1.58 -21.20 -18.55
CA GLN A 286 -0.20 -21.02 -19.06
C GLN A 286 0.71 -22.26 -18.94
N GLY A 287 0.20 -23.40 -18.47
CA GLY A 287 0.92 -24.69 -18.55
C GLY A 287 2.32 -24.71 -17.94
N THR A 288 2.56 -23.90 -16.91
CA THR A 288 3.86 -23.76 -16.23
C THR A 288 4.22 -25.01 -15.44
N GLU A 289 5.51 -25.27 -15.24
CA GLU A 289 6.00 -26.44 -14.46
C GLU A 289 5.44 -26.45 -13.03
N ASP A 290 5.27 -25.27 -12.41
CA ASP A 290 4.74 -25.12 -11.04
C ASP A 290 3.20 -25.04 -10.96
N ARG A 291 2.48 -25.40 -12.03
CA ARG A 291 1.02 -25.20 -12.12
C ARG A 291 0.27 -25.88 -10.97
N GLU A 292 0.62 -27.11 -10.63
CA GLU A 292 -0.12 -27.86 -9.60
C GLU A 292 0.04 -27.23 -8.20
N ASP A 293 1.25 -26.80 -7.86
CA ASP A 293 1.54 -26.13 -6.59
C ASP A 293 0.81 -24.78 -6.50
N LEU A 294 0.79 -24.02 -7.61
CA LEU A 294 0.06 -22.76 -7.70
C LEU A 294 -1.46 -22.95 -7.56
N LEU A 295 -2.03 -24.02 -8.16
CA LEU A 295 -3.45 -24.35 -8.04
C LEU A 295 -3.84 -24.68 -6.59
N GLN A 296 -2.99 -25.39 -5.85
CA GLN A 296 -3.21 -25.71 -4.44
C GLN A 296 -3.09 -24.49 -3.52
N ALA A 297 -2.26 -23.51 -3.90
CA ALA A 297 -2.07 -22.30 -3.12
C ALA A 297 -3.17 -21.25 -3.31
N LEU A 298 -4.04 -21.38 -4.32
CA LEU A 298 -5.08 -20.40 -4.64
C LEU A 298 -6.37 -20.58 -3.81
N PRO A 299 -6.76 -19.62 -2.95
CA PRO A 299 -8.02 -19.67 -2.21
C PRO A 299 -9.26 -19.75 -3.13
N LEU A 300 -9.15 -19.21 -4.36
CA LEU A 300 -10.20 -19.28 -5.37
C LEU A 300 -10.56 -20.72 -5.80
N LEU A 301 -9.63 -21.65 -5.64
CA LEU A 301 -9.81 -23.06 -6.01
C LEU A 301 -9.94 -23.97 -4.79
N THR A 302 -9.35 -23.58 -3.66
CA THR A 302 -9.26 -24.42 -2.47
C THR A 302 -10.27 -24.06 -1.38
N GLU A 303 -10.80 -22.83 -1.36
CA GLU A 303 -11.65 -22.33 -0.28
C GLU A 303 -13.02 -21.83 -0.77
N ARG A 304 -14.05 -22.69 -0.70
CA ARG A 304 -15.43 -22.29 -1.06
C ARG A 304 -15.94 -21.07 -0.28
N GLN A 305 -15.55 -20.93 0.99
CA GLN A 305 -15.95 -19.78 1.82
C GLN A 305 -15.33 -18.46 1.32
N TYR A 306 -14.13 -18.51 0.75
CA TYR A 306 -13.49 -17.34 0.14
C TYR A 306 -14.32 -16.89 -1.07
N VAL A 307 -14.58 -17.83 -2.00
CA VAL A 307 -15.36 -17.57 -3.22
C VAL A 307 -16.76 -17.03 -2.87
N SER A 308 -17.45 -17.68 -1.95
CA SER A 308 -18.79 -17.27 -1.50
C SER A 308 -18.80 -15.85 -0.95
N ALA A 309 -17.83 -15.48 -0.11
CA ALA A 309 -17.78 -14.17 0.50
C ALA A 309 -17.45 -13.06 -0.51
N VAL A 310 -16.46 -13.29 -1.38
CA VAL A 310 -16.11 -12.35 -2.46
C VAL A 310 -17.28 -12.19 -3.43
N HIS A 311 -17.91 -13.30 -3.83
CA HIS A 311 -19.06 -13.31 -4.72
C HIS A 311 -20.23 -12.50 -4.15
N SER A 312 -20.63 -12.78 -2.91
CA SER A 312 -21.72 -12.06 -2.24
C SER A 312 -21.43 -10.56 -2.15
N ARG A 313 -20.16 -10.18 -1.90
CA ARG A 313 -19.77 -8.77 -1.80
C ARG A 313 -19.80 -8.03 -3.13
N LEU A 314 -19.48 -8.70 -4.24
CA LEU A 314 -19.46 -8.09 -5.58
C LEU A 314 -20.82 -8.13 -6.28
N MET A 315 -21.62 -9.17 -6.03
CA MET A 315 -22.97 -9.30 -6.59
C MET A 315 -23.98 -8.47 -5.80
N ASP A 316 -24.12 -8.75 -4.51
CA ASP A 316 -25.18 -8.23 -3.64
C ASP A 316 -24.72 -7.08 -2.73
N GLY A 317 -23.48 -6.62 -2.93
CA GLY A 317 -22.89 -5.55 -2.14
C GLY A 317 -23.60 -4.21 -2.31
N GLN A 318 -23.35 -3.32 -1.34
CA GLN A 318 -23.75 -1.92 -1.44
C GLN A 318 -23.20 -1.27 -2.72
N PRO A 319 -23.91 -0.30 -3.31
CA PRO A 319 -23.40 0.46 -4.45
C PRO A 319 -22.10 1.16 -4.06
N TRP A 320 -21.08 1.05 -4.90
CA TRP A 320 -19.80 1.72 -4.65
C TRP A 320 -19.97 3.20 -4.97
N LYS A 321 -19.22 4.07 -4.27
CA LYS A 321 -19.21 5.51 -4.59
C LYS A 321 -18.77 5.80 -6.02
N LEU A 322 -17.95 4.92 -6.59
CA LEU A 322 -17.49 4.98 -7.96
C LEU A 322 -18.00 3.74 -8.72
N PRO A 323 -19.15 3.85 -9.42
CA PRO A 323 -19.78 2.70 -10.09
C PRO A 323 -18.88 2.04 -11.15
N GLY A 324 -18.10 2.83 -11.90
CA GLY A 324 -17.17 2.29 -12.90
C GLY A 324 -16.08 1.41 -12.28
N LEU A 325 -15.63 1.73 -11.06
CA LEU A 325 -14.67 0.90 -10.33
C LEU A 325 -15.28 -0.44 -9.90
N GLN A 326 -16.53 -0.42 -9.43
CA GLN A 326 -17.29 -1.64 -9.15
C GLN A 326 -17.45 -2.49 -10.40
N ALA A 327 -17.75 -1.87 -11.54
CA ALA A 327 -17.91 -2.54 -12.82
C ALA A 327 -16.63 -3.27 -13.26
N VAL A 328 -15.45 -2.64 -13.09
CA VAL A 328 -14.15 -3.29 -13.35
C VAL A 328 -13.94 -4.53 -12.46
N CYS A 329 -14.23 -4.41 -11.16
CA CYS A 329 -14.08 -5.54 -10.23
C CYS A 329 -15.06 -6.68 -10.53
N ARG A 330 -16.31 -6.35 -10.91
CA ARG A 330 -17.32 -7.32 -11.35
C ARG A 330 -16.92 -8.03 -12.63
N LEU A 331 -16.39 -7.30 -13.62
CA LEU A 331 -15.90 -7.91 -14.85
C LEU A 331 -14.74 -8.87 -14.57
N ALA A 332 -13.76 -8.45 -13.77
CA ALA A 332 -12.66 -9.31 -13.37
C ALA A 332 -13.16 -10.58 -12.68
N TRP A 333 -14.12 -10.45 -11.76
CA TRP A 333 -14.71 -11.59 -11.08
C TRP A 333 -15.47 -12.53 -12.01
N ALA A 334 -16.26 -11.98 -12.93
CA ALA A 334 -17.00 -12.75 -13.93
C ALA A 334 -16.07 -13.61 -14.79
N LEU A 335 -14.95 -13.02 -15.24
CA LEU A 335 -13.96 -13.74 -16.04
C LEU A 335 -13.24 -14.81 -15.24
N SER A 336 -12.90 -14.54 -13.98
CA SER A 336 -12.34 -15.56 -13.09
C SER A 336 -13.28 -16.74 -12.90
N LEU A 337 -14.57 -16.48 -12.62
CA LEU A 337 -15.58 -17.53 -12.50
C LEU A 337 -15.74 -18.34 -13.79
N ARG A 338 -15.68 -17.68 -14.96
CA ARG A 338 -15.73 -18.34 -16.26
C ARG A 338 -14.55 -19.29 -16.46
N VAL A 339 -13.32 -18.88 -16.13
CA VAL A 339 -12.14 -19.78 -16.15
C VAL A 339 -12.33 -20.92 -15.15
N LEU A 340 -12.74 -20.62 -13.92
CA LEU A 340 -12.97 -21.63 -12.89
C LEU A 340 -13.98 -22.69 -13.34
N SER A 341 -15.04 -22.30 -14.06
CA SER A 341 -16.06 -23.22 -14.58
C SER A 341 -15.52 -24.26 -15.56
N GLN A 342 -14.38 -23.99 -16.20
CA GLN A 342 -13.72 -24.89 -17.15
C GLN A 342 -12.76 -25.88 -16.45
N LEU A 343 -12.46 -25.66 -15.16
CA LEU A 343 -11.56 -26.50 -14.39
C LEU A 343 -12.34 -27.60 -13.63
N PRO A 344 -11.76 -28.80 -13.43
CA PRO A 344 -12.40 -29.86 -12.64
C PRO A 344 -12.79 -29.42 -11.21
N GLN A 345 -11.98 -28.55 -10.60
CA GLN A 345 -12.22 -27.98 -9.28
C GLN A 345 -13.44 -27.04 -9.26
N GLY A 346 -13.78 -26.44 -10.40
CA GLY A 346 -14.94 -25.58 -10.56
C GLY A 346 -16.28 -26.29 -10.37
N CYS A 347 -16.33 -27.62 -10.51
CA CYS A 347 -17.53 -28.41 -10.25
C CYS A 347 -18.09 -28.21 -8.83
N ALA A 348 -17.24 -27.89 -7.85
CA ALA A 348 -17.67 -27.62 -6.47
C ALA A 348 -18.23 -26.20 -6.27
N LEU A 349 -18.11 -25.33 -7.29
CA LEU A 349 -18.41 -23.90 -7.28
C LEU A 349 -19.52 -23.52 -8.27
N VAL A 350 -20.25 -24.49 -8.82
CA VAL A 350 -21.28 -24.29 -9.86
C VAL A 350 -22.28 -23.20 -9.50
N GLU A 351 -22.71 -23.15 -8.23
CA GLU A 351 -23.65 -22.14 -7.71
C GLU A 351 -23.16 -20.69 -7.89
N PHE A 352 -21.84 -20.47 -7.96
CA PHE A 352 -21.24 -19.17 -8.19
C PHE A 352 -20.89 -18.95 -9.66
N THR A 353 -20.43 -19.99 -10.35
CA THR A 353 -19.96 -19.86 -11.74
C THR A 353 -21.08 -19.61 -12.72
N GLU A 354 -22.31 -20.06 -12.43
CA GLU A 354 -23.49 -19.78 -13.27
C GLU A 354 -23.86 -18.29 -13.36
N ALA A 355 -23.35 -17.47 -12.44
CA ALA A 355 -23.61 -16.04 -12.39
C ALA A 355 -22.57 -15.19 -13.14
N ASP A 356 -21.59 -15.81 -13.80
CA ASP A 356 -20.56 -15.12 -14.59
C ASP A 356 -21.17 -14.19 -15.65
N GLU A 357 -22.16 -14.67 -16.42
CA GLU A 357 -22.86 -13.91 -17.47
C GLU A 357 -23.61 -12.69 -16.88
N ALA A 358 -24.27 -12.87 -15.73
CA ALA A 358 -25.01 -11.80 -15.07
C ALA A 358 -24.08 -10.72 -14.49
N LEU A 359 -22.95 -11.11 -13.91
CA LEU A 359 -21.92 -10.17 -13.43
C LEU A 359 -21.29 -9.39 -14.59
N ALA A 360 -21.04 -10.06 -15.72
CA ALA A 360 -20.55 -9.40 -16.93
C ALA A 360 -21.57 -8.37 -17.44
N ASP A 361 -22.87 -8.70 -17.47
CA ASP A 361 -23.91 -7.74 -17.85
C ASP A 361 -23.96 -6.51 -16.94
N GLN A 362 -23.88 -6.73 -15.62
CA GLN A 362 -23.82 -5.62 -14.66
C GLN A 362 -22.58 -4.75 -14.86
N ALA A 363 -21.43 -5.34 -15.21
CA ALA A 363 -20.22 -4.57 -15.51
C ALA A 363 -20.37 -3.75 -16.80
N LEU A 364 -20.96 -4.33 -17.85
CA LEU A 364 -21.21 -3.62 -19.11
C LEU A 364 -22.20 -2.47 -18.93
N LEU A 365 -23.26 -2.67 -18.14
CA LEU A 365 -24.21 -1.62 -17.77
C LEU A 365 -23.59 -0.53 -16.89
N GLY A 366 -22.52 -0.84 -16.16
CA GLY A 366 -21.74 0.10 -15.36
C GLY A 366 -20.60 0.79 -16.13
N ASP A 367 -20.65 0.79 -17.46
CA ASP A 367 -19.68 1.45 -18.35
C ASP A 367 -18.22 1.05 -18.08
N VAL A 368 -17.99 -0.24 -17.81
CA VAL A 368 -16.66 -0.77 -17.43
C VAL A 368 -15.53 -0.33 -18.35
N PHE A 369 -15.73 -0.35 -19.67
CA PHE A 369 -14.69 0.02 -20.63
C PHE A 369 -14.44 1.53 -20.71
N LEU A 370 -15.47 2.35 -20.46
CA LEU A 370 -15.32 3.79 -20.33
C LEU A 370 -14.48 4.11 -19.09
N PHE A 371 -14.79 3.47 -17.97
CA PHE A 371 -14.03 3.66 -16.74
C PHE A 371 -12.58 3.14 -16.85
N MET A 372 -12.34 2.03 -17.54
CA MET A 372 -10.97 1.59 -17.83
C MET A 372 -10.19 2.66 -18.62
N LYS A 373 -10.83 3.27 -19.63
CA LYS A 373 -10.21 4.30 -20.48
C LYS A 373 -9.98 5.62 -19.75
N GLU A 374 -10.97 6.12 -19.03
CA GLU A 374 -10.93 7.46 -18.42
C GLU A 374 -10.47 7.41 -16.96
N GLY A 375 -11.00 6.46 -16.20
CA GLY A 375 -10.71 6.26 -14.78
C GLY A 375 -9.31 5.68 -14.52
N MET A 376 -8.93 4.62 -15.23
CA MET A 376 -7.67 3.91 -14.98
C MET A 376 -6.52 4.39 -15.88
N LEU A 377 -6.70 4.37 -17.20
CA LEU A 377 -5.66 4.81 -18.16
C LEU A 377 -5.40 6.32 -18.13
N GLY A 378 -6.32 7.10 -17.58
CA GLY A 378 -6.17 8.53 -17.33
C GLY A 378 -5.18 8.84 -16.20
N CYS A 379 -4.93 7.90 -15.28
CA CYS A 379 -3.99 8.07 -14.19
C CYS A 379 -2.53 8.05 -14.70
N GLU A 380 -1.75 9.08 -14.35
CA GLU A 380 -0.39 9.29 -14.87
C GLU A 380 0.57 8.12 -14.56
N SER A 381 0.43 7.50 -13.39
CA SER A 381 1.28 6.38 -12.97
C SER A 381 0.97 5.06 -13.68
N PHE A 382 -0.17 4.95 -14.38
CA PHE A 382 -0.58 3.69 -15.00
C PHE A 382 0.48 3.16 -15.98
N ARG A 383 1.07 4.07 -16.77
CA ARG A 383 2.04 3.71 -17.81
C ARG A 383 3.44 3.43 -17.28
N GLN A 384 3.69 3.73 -16.01
CA GLN A 384 5.00 3.54 -15.37
C GLN A 384 5.17 2.12 -14.87
N GLU A 385 4.06 1.43 -14.55
CA GLU A 385 4.06 0.10 -13.98
C GLU A 385 3.66 -0.97 -15.01
N GLU A 386 4.62 -1.77 -15.46
CA GLU A 386 4.42 -2.79 -16.48
C GLU A 386 3.31 -3.79 -16.12
N PHE A 387 3.25 -4.21 -14.86
CA PHE A 387 2.27 -5.17 -14.37
C PHE A 387 0.84 -4.61 -14.38
N TYR A 388 0.67 -3.29 -14.34
CA TYR A 388 -0.65 -2.70 -14.53
C TYR A 388 -1.13 -2.88 -15.97
N ILE A 389 -0.23 -2.60 -16.93
CA ILE A 389 -0.50 -2.78 -18.35
C ILE A 389 -0.81 -4.24 -18.65
N ARG A 390 0.02 -5.17 -18.18
CA ARG A 390 -0.17 -6.62 -18.39
C ARG A 390 -1.51 -7.09 -17.84
N ARG A 391 -1.88 -6.69 -16.62
CA ARG A 391 -3.13 -7.14 -16.01
C ARG A 391 -4.36 -6.56 -16.70
N LEU A 392 -4.35 -5.27 -17.07
CA LEU A 392 -5.46 -4.69 -17.82
C LEU A 392 -5.57 -5.28 -19.22
N HIS A 393 -4.43 -5.54 -19.89
CA HIS A 393 -4.40 -6.23 -21.17
C HIS A 393 -5.03 -7.63 -21.06
N SER A 394 -4.59 -8.44 -20.08
CA SER A 394 -5.17 -9.75 -19.79
C SER A 394 -6.68 -9.65 -19.60
N LEU A 395 -7.15 -8.71 -18.79
CA LEU A 395 -8.58 -8.55 -18.53
C LEU A 395 -9.40 -8.29 -19.81
N ILE A 396 -8.85 -7.50 -20.74
CA ILE A 396 -9.49 -7.22 -22.04
C ILE A 396 -9.42 -8.45 -22.94
N THR A 397 -8.26 -9.11 -23.04
CA THR A 397 -8.12 -10.31 -23.90
C THR A 397 -8.96 -11.47 -23.39
N ASP A 398 -9.05 -11.65 -22.09
CA ASP A 398 -9.86 -12.67 -21.43
C ASP A 398 -11.34 -12.43 -21.69
N PHE A 399 -11.80 -11.17 -21.65
CA PHE A 399 -13.17 -10.82 -22.05
C PHE A 399 -13.48 -11.21 -23.50
N LEU A 400 -12.55 -10.92 -24.43
CA LEU A 400 -12.73 -11.27 -25.83
C LEU A 400 -12.75 -12.78 -26.07
N ALA A 401 -11.89 -13.53 -25.38
CA ALA A 401 -11.74 -14.97 -25.54
C ALA A 401 -12.86 -15.77 -24.85
N LEU A 402 -13.19 -15.41 -23.60
CA LEU A 402 -14.08 -16.19 -22.74
C LEU A 402 -15.57 -15.80 -22.88
N MET A 403 -15.85 -14.59 -23.38
CA MET A 403 -17.21 -14.06 -23.52
C MET A 403 -17.52 -13.50 -24.94
N PRO A 404 -17.30 -14.27 -26.02
CA PRO A 404 -17.51 -13.79 -27.40
C PRO A 404 -18.98 -13.43 -27.69
N MET A 405 -19.94 -14.06 -27.00
CA MET A 405 -21.36 -13.74 -27.13
C MET A 405 -21.69 -12.34 -26.59
N LYS A 406 -21.02 -11.88 -25.52
CA LYS A 406 -21.18 -10.52 -24.99
C LYS A 406 -20.63 -9.49 -25.98
N VAL A 407 -19.49 -9.77 -26.60
CA VAL A 407 -18.93 -8.91 -27.66
C VAL A 407 -19.91 -8.77 -28.83
N LYS A 408 -20.53 -9.87 -29.27
CA LYS A 408 -21.55 -9.86 -30.31
C LYS A 408 -22.78 -9.03 -29.90
N GLN A 409 -23.23 -9.15 -28.65
CA GLN A 409 -24.34 -8.37 -28.11
C GLN A 409 -24.03 -6.87 -28.08
N LEU A 410 -22.84 -6.48 -27.62
CA LEU A 410 -22.39 -5.09 -27.62
C LEU A 410 -22.37 -4.49 -29.03
N ARG A 411 -21.87 -5.25 -30.01
CA ARG A 411 -21.86 -4.81 -31.41
C ARG A 411 -23.29 -4.61 -31.94
N ASN A 412 -24.18 -5.58 -31.71
CA ASN A 412 -25.56 -5.48 -32.17
C ASN A 412 -26.28 -4.28 -31.54
N ARG A 413 -26.06 -4.03 -30.24
CA ARG A 413 -26.61 -2.87 -29.54
C ARG A 413 -26.09 -1.56 -30.13
N ALA A 414 -24.79 -1.47 -30.40
CA ALA A 414 -24.21 -0.29 -31.04
C ALA A 414 -24.78 -0.03 -32.44
N ASP A 415 -25.00 -1.08 -33.23
CA ASP A 415 -25.64 -0.98 -34.56
C ASP A 415 -27.10 -0.51 -34.46
N GLU A 416 -27.84 -0.97 -33.45
CA GLU A 416 -29.22 -0.54 -33.16
C GLU A 416 -29.26 0.92 -32.71
N ASP A 417 -28.39 1.33 -31.77
CA ASP A 417 -28.30 2.70 -31.28
C ASP A 417 -27.94 3.68 -32.42
N ALA A 418 -27.01 3.30 -33.30
CA ALA A 418 -26.64 4.11 -34.46
C ALA A 418 -27.82 4.29 -35.44
N ARG A 419 -28.62 3.24 -35.66
CA ARG A 419 -29.84 3.33 -36.49
C ARG A 419 -30.87 4.27 -35.87
N LEU A 420 -31.08 4.20 -34.55
CA LEU A 420 -32.01 5.08 -33.84
C LEU A 420 -31.60 6.55 -33.96
N VAL A 421 -30.31 6.86 -33.78
CA VAL A 421 -29.76 8.21 -33.94
C VAL A 421 -29.95 8.72 -35.38
N HIS A 422 -29.69 7.86 -36.38
CA HIS A 422 -29.94 8.22 -37.78
C HIS A 422 -31.42 8.50 -38.06
N MET A 423 -32.33 7.70 -37.50
CA MET A 423 -33.76 7.92 -37.65
C MET A 423 -34.23 9.22 -36.96
N SER A 424 -33.74 9.53 -35.76
CA SER A 424 -34.10 10.78 -35.07
C SER A 424 -33.62 12.01 -35.82
N LEU A 425 -32.39 11.97 -36.36
CA LEU A 425 -31.84 13.06 -37.17
C LEU A 425 -32.62 13.30 -38.48
N GLN A 426 -33.27 12.27 -39.02
CA GLN A 426 -34.14 12.38 -40.20
C GLN A 426 -35.55 12.87 -39.88
N MET A 427 -36.01 12.76 -38.63
CA MET A 427 -37.32 13.25 -38.21
C MET A 427 -37.28 14.72 -37.75
N ASP A 428 -36.11 15.22 -37.34
CA ASP A 428 -35.88 16.62 -36.97
C ASP A 428 -35.45 17.51 -38.16
N SER A 429 -35.32 16.94 -39.37
CA SER A 429 -35.07 17.65 -40.65
C SER A 429 -36.33 17.70 -41.51
#